data_AF-A0A8B8U176-F1
#
_entry.id   AF-A0A8B8U176-F1
#
_cell.length_a   1.000
_cell.length_b   1.000
_cell.length_c   1.000
_cell.angle_alpha   90.00
_cell.angle_beta   90.00
_cell.angle_gamma   90.00
#
_symmetry.space_group_name_H-M   'P 1'
#
loop_
_entity.id
_entity.type
_entity.pdbx_description
1 polymer ?
#
loop_
_entity_poly.entity_id
_entity_poly.type
_entity_poly.pdbx_seq_one_letter_code
_entity_poly.pdbx_strand_id
1 'polypeptide(L)'
;MRPPRPRAALLPLLVALLAASPAAAEAPHLVRVDAARALRPLRPFWRSTGFCPPLPHSQADQYDLSWDQQLNLAYVGAVPHGGIQQVRTHWMLDLVTARRSAGHGLSYNFTHLDRYLDLLRENQLLPGFELMGSPSGHFIDFEDKQQVFEWKNLVSLLARRYIARYGLKHVSKWNFETWNEPDHHDFDNVSMTLQGFLNYYDACSEGLRAASPALRLGGPGDSFHPPPGSPLCWGLLGHCHNGTNFFTGEVGVRLDYISLHKKGAGSSIRILEQEVAVVGQIQRLFPKFTDTPIYNDEADPLVGWSLPQPWRADVTYAAMVVKVIAQHQNLLVANTSSAVRYALLSNDNAFLSYHPHPFSQRTLTARFQVNNTRPPHVQLLRKPVLTAMALLALLDGEQLWAEVSQAGMVLDSNHTVGVLASTHRPTGPADTWRATVLVYASNDTHAHPNRSVTLTLRLHGVPPGPGPGGRDAAPLPHQWPADPESRASPALTPAGARVCAPSGAPRPGDSAPCSALDPWAAAFGLVGCACGLQVRACGPMRSSSPRMVGPTRPSAGSLRPLTSSCSAQTGLSSLAPTGFVRWTTGPGQAPSRVLCSIWRSRHPEGHCCPAMSLC
;
A
#
# COMPACT_ATOMS: atom_id res chain seq x y z
N MET A 1 81.60 -41.75 15.60
CA MET A 1 81.06 -41.43 16.94
C MET A 1 79.88 -40.46 16.79
N ARG A 2 78.66 -40.84 17.19
CA ARG A 2 77.58 -39.90 17.61
C ARG A 2 77.84 -39.53 19.09
N PRO A 3 77.27 -38.47 19.74
CA PRO A 3 75.99 -37.74 19.51
C PRO A 3 76.13 -36.19 19.85
N PRO A 4 75.14 -35.38 20.30
CA PRO A 4 73.65 -35.46 20.36
C PRO A 4 72.90 -34.23 19.76
N ARG A 5 71.55 -34.32 19.68
CA ARG A 5 70.62 -33.19 19.50
C ARG A 5 70.56 -32.32 20.77
N PRO A 6 70.19 -31.03 20.66
CA PRO A 6 68.95 -30.61 21.34
C PRO A 6 68.10 -29.52 20.65
N ARG A 7 66.79 -29.64 20.93
CA ARG A 7 65.75 -28.63 21.21
C ARG A 7 65.35 -27.56 20.18
N ALA A 8 64.06 -27.64 19.83
CA ALA A 8 63.22 -26.59 19.30
C ALA A 8 63.15 -25.36 20.24
N ALA A 9 63.06 -24.17 19.65
CA ALA A 9 62.49 -22.99 20.29
C ALA A 9 61.66 -22.22 19.24
N LEU A 10 60.42 -21.93 19.61
CA LEU A 10 59.41 -21.22 18.84
C LEU A 10 59.79 -19.76 18.62
N LEU A 11 59.79 -19.30 17.37
CA LEU A 11 59.53 -17.90 16.96
C LEU A 11 59.34 -17.95 15.42
N PRO A 12 58.11 -17.72 14.91
CA PRO A 12 57.51 -16.39 14.95
C PRO A 12 55.98 -16.42 15.13
N LEU A 13 55.50 -15.98 16.29
CA LEU A 13 54.08 -15.66 16.48
C LEU A 13 53.94 -14.29 17.14
N LEU A 14 54.59 -13.27 16.56
CA LEU A 14 54.50 -11.90 17.09
C LEU A 14 54.57 -10.80 16.03
N VAL A 15 54.24 -11.12 14.77
CA VAL A 15 54.04 -10.12 13.70
C VAL A 15 52.64 -10.21 13.06
N ALA A 16 51.83 -11.23 13.40
CA ALA A 16 50.49 -11.41 12.87
C ALA A 16 49.36 -10.83 13.77
N LEU A 17 49.69 -9.99 14.75
CA LEU A 17 48.72 -9.45 15.73
C LEU A 17 48.58 -7.92 15.72
N LEU A 18 49.11 -7.22 14.70
CA LEU A 18 49.06 -5.75 14.61
C LEU A 18 48.42 -5.21 13.31
N ALA A 19 47.65 -6.02 12.58
CA ALA A 19 46.90 -5.56 11.40
C ALA A 19 45.39 -5.86 11.48
N ALA A 20 44.83 -5.94 12.68
CA ALA A 20 43.42 -5.63 12.83
C ALA A 20 43.30 -4.11 12.83
N SER A 21 43.26 -3.51 11.64
CA SER A 21 42.82 -2.12 11.52
C SER A 21 41.46 -2.03 12.22
N PRO A 22 41.26 -1.14 13.21
CA PRO A 22 39.90 -0.86 13.65
C PRO A 22 39.14 -0.48 12.39
N ALA A 23 38.01 -1.15 12.12
CA ALA A 23 37.12 -0.70 11.07
C ALA A 23 36.90 0.78 11.34
N ALA A 24 37.42 1.65 10.45
CA ALA A 24 37.37 3.09 10.65
C ALA A 24 35.90 3.41 10.88
N ALA A 25 35.59 3.91 12.08
CA ALA A 25 34.21 4.20 12.45
C ALA A 25 33.70 5.20 11.42
N GLU A 26 32.77 4.75 10.58
CA GLU A 26 32.17 5.58 9.53
C GLU A 26 31.60 6.82 10.22
N ALA A 27 31.93 8.01 9.70
CA ALA A 27 31.48 9.25 10.34
C ALA A 27 29.93 9.22 10.51
N PRO A 28 29.39 9.66 11.65
CA PRO A 28 27.95 9.60 11.89
C PRO A 28 27.20 10.45 10.87
N HIS A 29 26.02 9.99 10.48
CA HIS A 29 25.09 10.80 9.70
C HIS A 29 24.45 11.84 10.63
N LEU A 30 24.55 13.11 10.27
CA LEU A 30 23.91 14.21 10.97
C LEU A 30 22.66 14.62 10.19
N VAL A 31 21.49 14.45 10.81
CA VAL A 31 20.21 14.93 10.28
C VAL A 31 19.83 16.19 11.04
N ARG A 32 19.79 17.33 10.36
CA ARG A 32 19.32 18.61 10.92
C ARG A 32 17.92 18.90 10.41
N VAL A 33 17.04 19.31 11.30
CA VAL A 33 15.69 19.76 10.97
C VAL A 33 15.41 21.06 11.71
N ASP A 34 14.93 22.06 10.98
CA ASP A 34 14.52 23.35 11.55
C ASP A 34 12.99 23.47 11.50
N ALA A 35 12.35 23.26 12.66
CA ALA A 35 10.91 23.31 12.83
C ALA A 35 10.31 24.73 12.71
N ALA A 36 11.13 25.78 12.74
CA ALA A 36 10.70 27.15 12.49
C ALA A 36 10.68 27.50 11.00
N ARG A 37 11.28 26.66 10.14
CA ARG A 37 11.44 26.91 8.69
C ARG A 37 10.54 25.98 7.87
N ALA A 38 9.23 26.25 7.89
CA ALA A 38 8.31 25.71 6.89
C ALA A 38 8.63 26.31 5.52
N LEU A 39 8.90 25.45 4.52
CA LEU A 39 9.37 25.87 3.20
C LEU A 39 8.24 25.94 2.17
N ARG A 40 7.37 24.93 2.16
CA ARG A 40 6.38 24.72 1.07
C ARG A 40 5.32 23.71 1.49
N PRO A 41 4.19 23.62 0.78
CA PRO A 41 3.23 22.54 0.98
C PRO A 41 3.86 21.16 0.70
N LEU A 42 3.59 20.19 1.57
CA LEU A 42 3.91 18.78 1.36
C LEU A 42 2.61 18.04 0.99
N ARG A 43 2.50 17.60 -0.27
CA ARG A 43 1.34 16.85 -0.74
C ARG A 43 1.60 15.35 -0.61
N PRO A 44 0.65 14.56 -0.08
CA PRO A 44 0.83 13.12 0.04
C PRO A 44 0.49 12.41 -1.28
N PHE A 45 1.31 12.61 -2.30
CA PHE A 45 1.10 12.09 -3.66
C PHE A 45 1.23 10.55 -3.77
N TRP A 46 1.66 9.87 -2.69
CA TRP A 46 1.93 8.43 -2.66
C TRP A 46 0.76 7.55 -2.16
N ARG A 47 -0.42 8.13 -1.90
CA ARG A 47 -1.56 7.46 -1.23
C ARG A 47 -2.35 6.56 -2.17
N SER A 48 -1.67 5.75 -2.96
CA SER A 48 -2.26 4.83 -3.94
C SER A 48 -1.60 3.46 -3.89
N THR A 49 -2.41 2.45 -4.12
CA THR A 49 -1.99 1.07 -4.41
C THR A 49 -2.79 0.53 -5.59
N GLY A 50 -2.51 -0.70 -6.02
CA GLY A 50 -3.24 -1.35 -7.11
C GLY A 50 -3.05 -2.86 -7.12
N PHE A 51 -3.86 -3.53 -7.94
CA PHE A 51 -3.72 -4.96 -8.24
C PHE A 51 -4.47 -5.33 -9.53
N CYS A 52 -4.16 -6.53 -10.03
CA CYS A 52 -4.87 -7.20 -11.11
C CYS A 52 -5.50 -8.52 -10.61
N PRO A 53 -6.79 -8.80 -10.86
CA PRO A 53 -7.37 -10.12 -10.61
C PRO A 53 -6.74 -11.19 -11.50
N PRO A 54 -6.64 -12.46 -11.06
CA PRO A 54 -6.07 -13.52 -11.87
C PRO A 54 -7.00 -13.94 -13.02
N LEU A 55 -6.44 -14.67 -13.99
CA LEU A 55 -7.23 -15.34 -15.02
C LEU A 55 -8.18 -16.40 -14.44
N PRO A 56 -9.33 -16.67 -15.11
CA PRO A 56 -9.85 -15.91 -16.25
C PRO A 56 -10.51 -14.60 -15.81
N HIS A 57 -10.27 -13.49 -16.53
CA HIS A 57 -10.78 -12.16 -16.15
C HIS A 57 -12.32 -12.08 -16.11
N SER A 58 -13.02 -12.91 -16.89
CA SER A 58 -14.49 -13.05 -16.83
C SER A 58 -15.03 -13.62 -15.50
N GLN A 59 -14.15 -14.08 -14.61
CA GLN A 59 -14.45 -14.51 -13.25
C GLN A 59 -13.74 -13.65 -12.20
N ALA A 60 -13.36 -12.41 -12.55
CA ALA A 60 -12.74 -11.47 -11.63
C ALA A 60 -13.59 -11.25 -10.37
N ASP A 61 -14.91 -11.34 -10.48
CA ASP A 61 -15.84 -11.23 -9.34
C ASP A 61 -15.57 -12.24 -8.24
N GLN A 62 -15.14 -13.46 -8.58
CA GLN A 62 -14.81 -14.49 -7.60
C GLN A 62 -13.58 -14.13 -6.77
N TYR A 63 -12.65 -13.35 -7.34
CA TYR A 63 -11.47 -12.84 -6.66
C TYR A 63 -11.77 -11.54 -5.93
N ASP A 64 -12.33 -10.55 -6.65
CA ASP A 64 -12.57 -9.19 -6.16
C ASP A 64 -13.60 -9.12 -5.02
N LEU A 65 -14.59 -10.03 -5.04
CA LEU A 65 -15.62 -10.13 -4.01
C LEU A 65 -15.35 -11.25 -2.99
N SER A 66 -14.21 -11.94 -3.11
CA SER A 66 -13.82 -13.00 -2.17
C SER A 66 -13.69 -12.49 -0.74
N TRP A 67 -13.78 -13.42 0.22
CA TRP A 67 -13.49 -13.10 1.62
C TRP A 67 -12.05 -12.61 1.80
N ASP A 68 -11.09 -13.19 1.07
CA ASP A 68 -9.70 -12.77 1.05
C ASP A 68 -9.55 -11.29 0.70
N GLN A 69 -10.26 -10.82 -0.34
CA GLN A 69 -10.16 -9.45 -0.81
C GLN A 69 -10.91 -8.47 0.10
N GLN A 70 -12.01 -8.90 0.73
CA GLN A 70 -12.66 -8.12 1.79
C GLN A 70 -11.70 -7.87 2.96
N LEU A 71 -11.00 -8.90 3.43
CA LEU A 71 -9.98 -8.75 4.46
C LEU A 71 -8.84 -7.84 3.96
N ASN A 72 -8.37 -8.04 2.73
CA ASN A 72 -7.25 -7.27 2.19
C ASN A 72 -7.55 -5.78 2.13
N LEU A 73 -8.72 -5.40 1.60
CA LEU A 73 -9.16 -4.01 1.53
C LEU A 73 -9.42 -3.41 2.92
N ALA A 74 -9.82 -4.21 3.90
CA ALA A 74 -9.87 -3.76 5.29
C ALA A 74 -8.47 -3.42 5.84
N TYR A 75 -7.43 -4.21 5.53
CA TYR A 75 -6.04 -3.87 5.87
C TYR A 75 -5.54 -2.61 5.15
N VAL A 76 -5.93 -2.42 3.88
CA VAL A 76 -5.58 -1.23 3.09
C VAL A 76 -6.26 0.03 3.65
N GLY A 77 -7.57 -0.03 3.92
CA GLY A 77 -8.35 1.07 4.49
C GLY A 77 -8.00 1.38 5.95
N ALA A 78 -7.44 0.42 6.69
CA ALA A 78 -7.01 0.60 8.08
C ALA A 78 -5.74 1.45 8.24
N VAL A 79 -5.07 1.85 7.15
CA VAL A 79 -3.94 2.80 7.24
C VAL A 79 -4.45 4.15 7.76
N PRO A 80 -3.90 4.67 8.89
CA PRO A 80 -4.46 5.84 9.55
C PRO A 80 -4.41 7.09 8.67
N HIS A 81 -5.28 8.05 8.96
CA HIS A 81 -5.34 9.36 8.29
C HIS A 81 -5.49 9.29 6.76
N GLY A 82 -6.07 8.19 6.25
CA GLY A 82 -6.18 7.93 4.82
C GLY A 82 -4.80 7.84 4.16
N GLY A 83 -3.86 7.14 4.79
CA GLY A 83 -2.50 6.94 4.26
C GLY A 83 -2.45 6.11 2.97
N ILE A 84 -3.54 5.41 2.64
CA ILE A 84 -3.87 4.93 1.30
C ILE A 84 -5.30 5.40 1.00
N GLN A 85 -5.54 5.93 -0.20
CA GLN A 85 -6.85 6.48 -0.60
C GLN A 85 -7.37 5.86 -1.88
N GLN A 86 -6.47 5.47 -2.80
CA GLN A 86 -6.83 4.88 -4.08
C GLN A 86 -6.40 3.42 -4.15
N VAL A 87 -7.25 2.59 -4.77
CA VAL A 87 -6.91 1.25 -5.27
C VAL A 87 -7.16 1.23 -6.78
N ARG A 88 -6.10 1.21 -7.59
CA ARG A 88 -6.16 1.03 -9.05
C ARG A 88 -6.42 -0.44 -9.36
N THR A 89 -7.47 -0.74 -10.12
CA THR A 89 -7.96 -2.12 -10.26
C THR A 89 -8.22 -2.44 -11.72
N HIS A 90 -7.46 -3.42 -12.22
CA HIS A 90 -7.62 -3.89 -13.59
C HIS A 90 -8.94 -4.64 -13.76
N TRP A 91 -9.41 -4.73 -15.01
CA TRP A 91 -10.54 -5.59 -15.42
C TRP A 91 -11.87 -5.32 -14.71
N MET A 92 -12.08 -4.13 -14.14
CA MET A 92 -13.35 -3.81 -13.47
C MET A 92 -14.58 -3.92 -14.38
N LEU A 93 -14.42 -3.72 -15.70
CA LEU A 93 -15.56 -3.86 -16.61
C LEU A 93 -15.93 -5.32 -16.89
N ASP A 94 -15.10 -6.30 -16.52
CA ASP A 94 -15.50 -7.71 -16.48
C ASP A 94 -16.36 -8.07 -15.26
N LEU A 95 -16.50 -7.16 -14.29
CA LEU A 95 -17.54 -7.23 -13.26
C LEU A 95 -18.93 -6.78 -13.77
N VAL A 96 -19.02 -6.34 -15.03
CA VAL A 96 -20.27 -6.03 -15.70
C VAL A 96 -20.61 -7.15 -16.67
N THR A 97 -21.85 -7.62 -16.64
CA THR A 97 -22.34 -8.56 -17.66
C THR A 97 -23.22 -7.84 -18.68
N ALA A 98 -23.09 -8.20 -19.95
CA ALA A 98 -23.85 -7.63 -21.04
C ALA A 98 -24.76 -8.69 -21.68
N ARG A 99 -26.00 -8.31 -22.00
CA ARG A 99 -26.96 -9.17 -22.71
C ARG A 99 -27.64 -8.35 -23.80
N ARG A 100 -27.59 -8.85 -25.02
CA ARG A 100 -28.36 -8.29 -26.13
C ARG A 100 -29.77 -8.88 -26.10
N SER A 101 -30.78 -8.02 -26.08
CA SER A 101 -32.19 -8.42 -26.15
C SER A 101 -32.81 -7.96 -27.46
N ALA A 102 -33.56 -8.85 -28.12
CA ALA A 102 -34.29 -8.50 -29.33
C ALA A 102 -35.25 -7.32 -29.04
N GLY A 103 -35.13 -6.23 -29.80
CA GLY A 103 -35.97 -5.04 -29.68
C GLY A 103 -35.59 -4.02 -28.58
N HIS A 104 -34.72 -4.37 -27.62
CA HIS A 104 -34.35 -3.51 -26.49
C HIS A 104 -32.87 -3.10 -26.45
N GLY A 105 -32.08 -3.53 -27.43
CA GLY A 105 -30.65 -3.20 -27.51
C GLY A 105 -29.80 -3.95 -26.48
N LEU A 106 -28.68 -3.35 -26.11
CA LEU A 106 -27.71 -3.91 -25.17
C LEU A 106 -28.07 -3.53 -23.73
N SER A 107 -28.25 -4.52 -22.87
CA SER A 107 -28.53 -4.36 -21.44
C SER A 107 -27.33 -4.78 -20.61
N TYR A 108 -27.07 -4.04 -19.52
CA TYR A 108 -25.94 -4.28 -18.62
C TYR A 108 -26.42 -4.60 -17.22
N ASN A 109 -25.77 -5.57 -16.58
CA ASN A 109 -25.95 -5.87 -15.17
C ASN A 109 -24.66 -5.52 -14.41
N PHE A 110 -24.78 -4.52 -13.55
CA PHE A 110 -23.69 -3.93 -12.75
C PHE A 110 -23.55 -4.55 -11.36
N THR A 111 -24.23 -5.66 -11.04
CA THR A 111 -24.33 -6.19 -9.67
C THR A 111 -22.96 -6.47 -9.04
N HIS A 112 -22.01 -7.06 -9.77
CA HIS A 112 -20.69 -7.35 -9.20
C HIS A 112 -19.85 -6.08 -9.06
N LEU A 113 -19.87 -5.20 -10.06
CA LEU A 113 -19.18 -3.91 -9.99
C LEU A 113 -19.71 -3.03 -8.85
N ASP A 114 -21.03 -3.00 -8.63
CA ASP A 114 -21.64 -2.30 -7.50
C ASP A 114 -21.09 -2.80 -6.16
N ARG A 115 -21.07 -4.12 -5.96
CA ARG A 115 -20.57 -4.75 -4.73
C ARG A 115 -19.10 -4.45 -4.50
N TYR A 116 -18.29 -4.44 -5.56
CA TYR A 116 -16.87 -4.12 -5.45
C TYR A 116 -16.63 -2.65 -5.08
N LEU A 117 -17.34 -1.72 -5.72
CA LEU A 117 -17.23 -0.29 -5.42
C LEU A 117 -17.81 0.05 -4.04
N ASP A 118 -18.85 -0.65 -3.60
CA ASP A 118 -19.38 -0.55 -2.25
C ASP A 118 -18.33 -1.02 -1.22
N LEU A 119 -17.60 -2.11 -1.51
CA LEU A 119 -16.54 -2.63 -0.65
C LEU A 119 -15.38 -1.63 -0.52
N LEU A 120 -14.98 -0.97 -1.61
CA LEU A 120 -14.00 0.13 -1.53
C LEU A 120 -14.56 1.29 -0.67
N ARG A 121 -15.82 1.66 -0.88
CA ARG A 121 -16.48 2.75 -0.17
C ARG A 121 -16.61 2.48 1.34
N GLU A 122 -16.93 1.24 1.71
CA GLU A 122 -17.01 0.75 3.10
C GLU A 122 -15.68 0.92 3.83
N ASN A 123 -14.56 0.78 3.11
CA ASN A 123 -13.20 0.95 3.62
C ASN A 123 -12.62 2.36 3.40
N GLN A 124 -13.46 3.34 3.04
CA GLN A 124 -13.07 4.72 2.74
C GLN A 124 -12.03 4.87 1.61
N LEU A 125 -12.00 3.92 0.67
CA LEU A 125 -11.14 3.92 -0.50
C LEU A 125 -11.88 4.43 -1.74
N LEU A 126 -11.11 4.85 -2.74
CA LEU A 126 -11.55 5.27 -4.07
C LEU A 126 -11.01 4.30 -5.13
N PRO A 127 -11.74 4.02 -6.20
CA PRO A 127 -11.19 3.32 -7.35
C PRO A 127 -10.24 4.23 -8.14
N GLY A 128 -9.06 3.69 -8.51
CA GLY A 128 -8.39 4.09 -9.74
C GLY A 128 -9.13 3.37 -10.86
N PHE A 129 -10.06 4.07 -11.50
CA PHE A 129 -11.11 3.49 -12.32
C PHE A 129 -10.64 3.27 -13.75
N GLU A 130 -9.91 2.19 -13.99
CA GLU A 130 -9.55 1.77 -15.34
C GLU A 130 -10.80 1.33 -16.10
N LEU A 131 -11.05 1.94 -17.26
CA LEU A 131 -12.11 1.56 -18.18
C LEU A 131 -11.67 0.33 -18.99
N MET A 132 -11.37 -0.76 -18.26
CA MET A 132 -10.68 -1.95 -18.75
C MET A 132 -11.59 -3.18 -18.62
N GLY A 133 -11.72 -3.95 -19.71
CA GLY A 133 -12.46 -5.20 -19.76
C GLY A 133 -13.47 -5.29 -20.89
N SER A 134 -14.04 -6.47 -21.10
CA SER A 134 -15.06 -6.71 -22.13
C SER A 134 -16.29 -7.39 -21.54
N PRO A 135 -17.29 -6.62 -21.08
CA PRO A 135 -18.51 -7.16 -20.48
C PRO A 135 -19.10 -8.35 -21.24
N SER A 136 -19.00 -9.56 -20.67
CA SER A 136 -19.46 -10.82 -21.28
C SER A 136 -18.88 -11.12 -22.68
N GLY A 137 -17.69 -10.59 -23.00
CA GLY A 137 -17.04 -10.72 -24.30
C GLY A 137 -17.74 -9.97 -25.44
N HIS A 138 -18.58 -8.98 -25.13
CA HIS A 138 -19.36 -8.24 -26.12
C HIS A 138 -18.51 -7.28 -26.97
N PHE A 139 -17.52 -6.64 -26.36
CA PHE A 139 -16.62 -5.71 -27.05
C PHE A 139 -15.38 -6.47 -27.51
N ILE A 140 -15.19 -6.59 -28.82
CA ILE A 140 -14.15 -7.39 -29.45
C ILE A 140 -13.32 -6.60 -30.47
N ASP A 141 -13.79 -5.44 -30.92
CA ASP A 141 -13.09 -4.63 -31.92
C ASP A 141 -13.45 -3.13 -31.80
N PHE A 142 -12.46 -2.29 -31.51
CA PHE A 142 -12.65 -0.84 -31.40
C PHE A 142 -12.46 -0.07 -32.72
N GLU A 143 -12.27 -0.75 -33.84
CA GLU A 143 -12.49 -0.16 -35.18
C GLU A 143 -13.94 -0.32 -35.66
N ASP A 144 -14.70 -1.26 -35.07
CA ASP A 144 -16.14 -1.36 -35.28
C ASP A 144 -16.87 -0.16 -34.66
N LYS A 145 -17.36 0.72 -35.53
CA LYS A 145 -18.08 1.93 -35.12
C LYS A 145 -19.25 1.63 -34.18
N GLN A 146 -19.98 0.53 -34.39
CA GLN A 146 -21.10 0.19 -33.53
C GLN A 146 -20.63 -0.04 -32.09
N GLN A 147 -19.53 -0.77 -31.91
CA GLN A 147 -18.93 -1.03 -30.60
C GLN A 147 -18.37 0.24 -29.96
N VAL A 148 -17.77 1.14 -30.74
CA VAL A 148 -17.29 2.45 -30.26
C VAL A 148 -18.45 3.29 -29.70
N PHE A 149 -19.61 3.34 -30.38
CA PHE A 149 -20.81 4.02 -29.86
C PHE A 149 -21.41 3.31 -28.64
N GLU A 150 -21.47 1.97 -28.64
CA GLU A 150 -21.95 1.17 -27.51
C GLU A 150 -21.06 1.34 -26.27
N TRP A 151 -19.75 1.49 -26.46
CA TRP A 151 -18.78 1.75 -25.40
C TRP A 151 -18.98 3.13 -24.77
N LYS A 152 -19.13 4.18 -25.58
CA LYS A 152 -19.47 5.53 -25.09
C LYS A 152 -20.74 5.49 -24.23
N ASN A 153 -21.76 4.74 -24.67
CA ASN A 153 -23.00 4.59 -23.93
C ASN A 153 -22.80 3.83 -22.61
N LEU A 154 -22.01 2.74 -22.60
CA LEU A 154 -21.64 2.03 -21.38
C LEU A 154 -20.97 2.96 -20.36
N VAL A 155 -19.95 3.72 -20.79
CA VAL A 155 -19.20 4.64 -19.92
C VAL A 155 -20.13 5.73 -19.35
N SER A 156 -21.02 6.31 -20.17
CA SER A 156 -22.00 7.29 -19.71
C SER A 156 -23.01 6.71 -18.70
N LEU A 157 -23.52 5.50 -18.96
CA LEU A 157 -24.44 4.80 -18.07
C LEU A 157 -23.78 4.48 -16.73
N LEU A 158 -22.54 3.96 -16.77
CA LEU A 158 -21.73 3.64 -15.61
C LEU A 158 -21.47 4.88 -14.75
N ALA A 159 -21.01 5.96 -15.36
CA ALA A 159 -20.73 7.20 -14.66
C ALA A 159 -21.99 7.81 -14.03
N ARG A 160 -23.12 7.85 -14.75
CA ARG A 160 -24.41 8.32 -14.22
C ARG A 160 -24.89 7.44 -13.06
N ARG A 161 -24.76 6.12 -13.18
CA ARG A 161 -25.11 5.17 -12.12
C ARG A 161 -24.36 5.48 -10.83
N TYR A 162 -23.04 5.63 -10.90
CA TYR A 162 -22.24 5.85 -9.69
C TYR A 162 -22.29 7.29 -9.17
N ILE A 163 -22.56 8.28 -10.04
CA ILE A 163 -22.95 9.62 -9.59
C ILE A 163 -24.26 9.56 -8.79
N ALA A 164 -25.26 8.82 -9.26
CA ALA A 164 -26.52 8.66 -8.53
C ALA A 164 -26.32 7.90 -7.20
N ARG A 165 -25.43 6.90 -7.19
CA ARG A 165 -25.17 6.06 -6.01
C ARG A 165 -24.33 6.74 -4.93
N TYR A 166 -23.28 7.48 -5.31
CA TYR A 166 -22.30 8.03 -4.37
C TYR A 166 -22.23 9.58 -4.35
N GLY A 167 -22.92 10.23 -5.27
CA GLY A 167 -22.90 11.69 -5.46
C GLY A 167 -21.73 12.17 -6.31
N LEU A 168 -21.97 13.22 -7.11
CA LEU A 168 -20.95 13.78 -8.01
C LEU A 168 -19.68 14.20 -7.29
N LYS A 169 -19.78 14.80 -6.10
CA LYS A 169 -18.62 15.22 -5.28
C LYS A 169 -17.69 14.06 -4.92
N HIS A 170 -18.23 12.84 -4.83
CA HIS A 170 -17.43 11.66 -4.57
C HIS A 170 -16.80 11.13 -5.85
N VAL A 171 -17.60 10.94 -6.90
CA VAL A 171 -17.14 10.36 -8.17
C VAL A 171 -16.18 11.27 -8.93
N SER A 172 -16.29 12.59 -8.80
CA SER A 172 -15.33 13.54 -9.38
C SER A 172 -13.91 13.41 -8.80
N LYS A 173 -13.75 12.69 -7.68
CA LYS A 173 -12.44 12.35 -7.10
C LYS A 173 -11.83 11.10 -7.69
N TRP A 174 -12.59 10.27 -8.40
CA TRP A 174 -12.04 9.07 -9.04
C TRP A 174 -11.11 9.48 -10.18
N ASN A 175 -10.04 8.72 -10.35
CA ASN A 175 -9.17 8.83 -11.51
C ASN A 175 -9.69 7.81 -12.53
N PHE A 176 -10.50 8.23 -13.50
CA PHE A 176 -10.83 7.32 -14.61
C PHE A 176 -9.64 7.24 -15.54
N GLU A 177 -9.34 6.04 -16.00
CA GLU A 177 -8.11 5.75 -16.73
C GLU A 177 -8.39 4.85 -17.93
N THR A 178 -7.51 4.89 -18.91
CA THR A 178 -7.49 3.97 -20.05
C THR A 178 -7.24 2.53 -19.63
N TRP A 179 -7.32 1.62 -20.59
CA TRP A 179 -6.86 0.25 -20.46
C TRP A 179 -5.38 0.22 -20.04
N ASN A 180 -5.03 -0.69 -19.13
CA ASN A 180 -3.67 -0.88 -18.63
C ASN A 180 -2.68 -1.24 -19.73
N GLU A 181 -1.49 -0.63 -19.72
CA GLU A 181 -0.34 -0.99 -20.56
C GLU A 181 -0.70 -1.35 -22.01
N PRO A 182 -1.33 -0.44 -22.79
CA PRO A 182 -1.83 -0.74 -24.11
C PRO A 182 -0.76 -1.24 -25.10
N ASP A 183 0.51 -0.87 -24.92
CA ASP A 183 1.62 -1.34 -25.76
C ASP A 183 2.19 -2.71 -25.32
N HIS A 184 1.73 -3.26 -24.20
CA HIS A 184 2.02 -4.64 -23.77
C HIS A 184 1.00 -5.65 -24.30
N HIS A 185 -0.06 -5.18 -24.98
CA HIS A 185 -1.04 -5.98 -25.71
C HIS A 185 -1.85 -6.98 -24.85
N ASP A 186 -2.03 -6.71 -23.56
CA ASP A 186 -2.91 -7.50 -22.68
C ASP A 186 -4.38 -7.09 -22.82
N PHE A 187 -4.97 -7.45 -23.97
CA PHE A 187 -6.35 -7.12 -24.35
C PHE A 187 -7.29 -8.33 -24.37
N ASP A 188 -6.86 -9.50 -23.86
CA ASP A 188 -7.55 -10.79 -24.02
C ASP A 188 -7.98 -11.04 -25.49
N ASN A 189 -9.29 -11.09 -25.76
CA ASN A 189 -9.86 -11.36 -27.07
C ASN A 189 -10.28 -10.08 -27.82
N VAL A 190 -9.85 -8.90 -27.35
CA VAL A 190 -10.21 -7.61 -27.93
C VAL A 190 -9.14 -7.17 -28.93
N SER A 191 -9.56 -6.87 -30.15
CA SER A 191 -8.73 -6.21 -31.16
C SER A 191 -8.59 -4.73 -30.81
N MET A 192 -7.38 -4.33 -30.44
CA MET A 192 -7.03 -2.95 -30.10
C MET A 192 -5.84 -2.49 -30.95
N THR A 193 -6.13 -2.07 -32.19
CA THR A 193 -5.14 -1.40 -33.04
C THR A 193 -4.85 0.00 -32.49
N LEU A 194 -3.85 0.71 -33.07
CA LEU A 194 -3.64 2.12 -32.73
C LEU A 194 -4.92 2.94 -32.95
N GLN A 195 -5.57 2.81 -34.12
CA GLN A 195 -6.80 3.55 -34.40
C GLN A 195 -7.95 3.12 -33.48
N GLY A 196 -8.06 1.82 -33.20
CA GLY A 196 -9.02 1.29 -32.23
C GLY A 196 -8.83 1.90 -30.85
N PHE A 197 -7.58 2.02 -30.38
CA PHE A 197 -7.28 2.64 -29.08
C PHE A 197 -7.66 4.12 -29.02
N LEU A 198 -7.44 4.87 -30.11
CA LEU A 198 -7.88 6.27 -30.19
C LEU A 198 -9.41 6.39 -30.19
N ASN A 199 -10.12 5.53 -30.92
CA ASN A 199 -11.59 5.49 -30.90
C ASN A 199 -12.14 5.11 -29.52
N TYR A 200 -11.53 4.11 -28.88
CA TYR A 200 -11.81 3.72 -27.49
C TYR A 200 -11.63 4.90 -26.54
N TYR A 201 -10.52 5.65 -26.67
CA TYR A 201 -10.25 6.81 -25.84
C TYR A 201 -11.32 7.90 -26.00
N ASP A 202 -11.70 8.20 -27.24
CA ASP A 202 -12.75 9.17 -27.52
C ASP A 202 -14.10 8.75 -26.93
N ALA A 203 -14.39 7.45 -26.95
CA ALA A 203 -15.62 6.90 -26.37
C ALA A 203 -15.62 7.01 -24.83
N CYS A 204 -14.47 6.76 -24.18
CA CYS A 204 -14.27 7.00 -22.76
C CYS A 204 -14.46 8.49 -22.41
N SER A 205 -13.76 9.36 -23.14
CA SER A 205 -13.78 10.81 -22.97
C SER A 205 -15.20 11.38 -23.05
N GLU A 206 -15.91 11.05 -24.15
CA GLU A 206 -17.25 11.57 -24.42
C GLU A 206 -18.33 10.88 -23.60
N GLY A 207 -18.13 9.62 -23.20
CA GLY A 207 -19.01 8.91 -22.28
C GLY A 207 -19.01 9.57 -20.90
N LEU A 208 -17.82 9.85 -20.35
CA LEU A 208 -17.67 10.56 -19.09
C LEU A 208 -18.19 12.00 -19.19
N ARG A 209 -17.86 12.73 -20.27
CA ARG A 209 -18.33 14.10 -20.52
C ARG A 209 -19.87 14.18 -20.55
N ALA A 210 -20.52 13.20 -21.19
CA ALA A 210 -21.98 13.11 -21.26
C ALA A 210 -22.63 12.82 -19.90
N ALA A 211 -21.91 12.23 -18.95
CA ALA A 211 -22.38 12.07 -17.57
C ALA A 211 -22.13 13.32 -16.73
N SER A 212 -20.90 13.86 -16.76
CA SER A 212 -20.55 15.14 -16.15
C SER A 212 -19.16 15.61 -16.60
N PRO A 213 -18.97 16.91 -16.94
CA PRO A 213 -17.65 17.46 -17.26
C PRO A 213 -16.71 17.54 -16.05
N ALA A 214 -17.21 17.29 -14.82
CA ALA A 214 -16.39 17.31 -13.61
C ALA A 214 -15.64 16.00 -13.33
N LEU A 215 -15.90 14.95 -14.09
CA LEU A 215 -15.17 13.67 -13.98
C LEU A 215 -13.81 13.80 -14.66
N ARG A 216 -12.77 13.15 -14.14
CA ARG A 216 -11.41 13.24 -14.69
C ARG A 216 -11.06 11.99 -15.49
N LEU A 217 -10.39 12.13 -16.63
CA LEU A 217 -9.88 11.04 -17.47
C LEU A 217 -8.41 11.24 -17.83
N GLY A 218 -7.59 10.21 -17.63
CA GLY A 218 -6.19 10.18 -18.06
C GLY A 218 -5.78 8.84 -18.65
N GLY A 219 -4.50 8.73 -18.98
CA GLY A 219 -3.88 7.58 -19.64
C GLY A 219 -2.50 7.93 -20.19
N PRO A 220 -1.81 7.02 -20.90
CA PRO A 220 -2.20 5.66 -21.25
C PRO A 220 -1.93 4.59 -20.17
N GLY A 221 -1.16 4.90 -19.11
CA GLY A 221 -0.75 3.91 -18.11
C GLY A 221 0.23 2.87 -18.66
N ASP A 222 1.37 3.32 -19.21
CA ASP A 222 2.39 2.43 -19.80
C ASP A 222 3.81 3.02 -19.69
N SER A 223 4.80 2.29 -20.20
CA SER A 223 6.22 2.57 -20.12
C SER A 223 6.72 3.74 -20.96
N PHE A 224 6.03 4.21 -22.01
CA PHE A 224 6.55 5.25 -22.92
C PHE A 224 8.01 5.01 -23.37
N HIS A 225 8.28 3.85 -23.97
CA HIS A 225 9.59 3.61 -24.58
C HIS A 225 9.83 4.63 -25.71
N PRO A 226 11.07 5.12 -25.94
CA PRO A 226 11.33 6.08 -27.00
C PRO A 226 10.81 5.56 -28.37
N PRO A 227 10.24 6.44 -29.22
CA PRO A 227 9.78 6.04 -30.55
C PRO A 227 10.88 5.32 -31.35
N PRO A 228 10.54 4.26 -32.12
CA PRO A 228 9.19 3.77 -32.42
C PRO A 228 8.57 2.86 -31.34
N GLY A 229 9.18 2.72 -30.17
CA GLY A 229 8.59 2.01 -29.04
C GLY A 229 7.36 2.72 -28.48
N SER A 230 6.50 1.96 -27.81
CA SER A 230 5.22 2.42 -27.22
C SER A 230 4.31 3.23 -28.18
N PRO A 231 3.98 2.71 -29.37
CA PRO A 231 3.20 3.44 -30.38
C PRO A 231 1.81 3.89 -29.90
N LEU A 232 1.10 3.12 -29.07
CA LEU A 232 -0.23 3.51 -28.57
C LEU A 232 -0.10 4.68 -27.58
N CYS A 233 0.95 4.71 -26.76
CA CYS A 233 1.21 5.83 -25.87
C CYS A 233 1.46 7.15 -26.59
N TRP A 234 2.43 7.14 -27.52
CA TRP A 234 2.77 8.35 -28.27
C TRP A 234 1.64 8.75 -29.23
N GLY A 235 0.95 7.76 -29.79
CA GLY A 235 -0.24 7.96 -30.61
C GLY A 235 -1.37 8.64 -29.84
N LEU A 236 -1.66 8.20 -28.60
CA LEU A 236 -2.66 8.84 -27.75
C LEU A 236 -2.31 10.30 -27.45
N LEU A 237 -1.07 10.60 -27.08
CA LEU A 237 -0.67 11.99 -26.84
C LEU A 237 -0.77 12.84 -28.12
N GLY A 238 -0.36 12.31 -29.27
CA GLY A 238 -0.54 12.98 -30.56
C GLY A 238 -2.01 13.25 -30.89
N HIS A 239 -2.88 12.27 -30.64
CA HIS A 239 -4.32 12.37 -30.84
C HIS A 239 -4.97 13.41 -29.92
N CYS A 240 -4.71 13.36 -28.62
CA CYS A 240 -5.26 14.35 -27.69
C CYS A 240 -4.73 15.75 -27.96
N HIS A 241 -3.48 15.87 -28.44
CA HIS A 241 -2.87 17.17 -28.71
C HIS A 241 -3.45 17.83 -29.97
N ASN A 242 -3.55 17.10 -31.09
CA ASN A 242 -3.89 17.64 -32.42
C ASN A 242 -4.73 16.69 -33.32
N GLY A 243 -5.10 15.50 -32.85
CA GLY A 243 -5.99 14.59 -33.57
C GLY A 243 -7.44 15.09 -33.61
N THR A 244 -8.31 14.32 -34.25
CA THR A 244 -9.72 14.67 -34.41
C THR A 244 -10.58 13.73 -33.59
N ASN A 245 -11.39 14.26 -32.68
CA ASN A 245 -12.32 13.47 -31.88
C ASN A 245 -13.32 12.72 -32.77
N PHE A 246 -13.43 11.40 -32.58
CA PHE A 246 -14.30 10.50 -33.34
C PHE A 246 -15.77 10.92 -33.35
N PHE A 247 -16.29 11.47 -32.26
CA PHE A 247 -17.71 11.81 -32.11
C PHE A 247 -18.04 13.25 -32.50
N THR A 248 -17.17 14.21 -32.14
CA THR A 248 -17.48 15.64 -32.29
C THR A 248 -16.83 16.25 -33.52
N GLY A 249 -15.78 15.63 -34.07
CA GLY A 249 -14.96 16.21 -35.13
C GLY A 249 -14.08 17.38 -34.66
N GLU A 250 -14.07 17.69 -33.35
CA GLU A 250 -13.22 18.74 -32.79
C GLU A 250 -11.74 18.32 -32.82
N VAL A 251 -10.86 19.30 -32.99
CA VAL A 251 -9.40 19.08 -32.96
C VAL A 251 -8.90 19.12 -31.52
N GLY A 252 -8.18 18.08 -31.14
CA GLY A 252 -7.74 17.81 -29.78
C GLY A 252 -8.82 17.14 -28.94
N VAL A 253 -8.39 16.36 -27.96
CA VAL A 253 -9.26 15.63 -27.04
C VAL A 253 -8.77 15.90 -25.62
N ARG A 254 -9.71 15.96 -24.66
CA ARG A 254 -9.38 16.15 -23.24
C ARG A 254 -8.35 15.11 -22.80
N LEU A 255 -7.42 15.51 -21.93
CA LEU A 255 -6.47 14.64 -21.27
C LEU A 255 -6.13 15.29 -19.91
N ASP A 256 -6.83 14.87 -18.86
CA ASP A 256 -6.81 15.57 -17.58
C ASP A 256 -5.53 15.25 -16.76
N TYR A 257 -4.88 14.12 -17.04
CA TYR A 257 -3.56 13.73 -16.53
C TYR A 257 -2.89 12.72 -17.48
N ILE A 258 -1.57 12.59 -17.39
CA ILE A 258 -0.78 11.59 -18.11
C ILE A 258 -0.23 10.59 -17.10
N SER A 259 -0.57 9.31 -17.28
CA SER A 259 -0.06 8.21 -16.46
C SER A 259 0.97 7.38 -17.20
N LEU A 260 2.05 7.03 -16.51
CA LEU A 260 3.17 6.23 -17.00
C LEU A 260 3.58 5.18 -15.98
N HIS A 261 4.21 4.10 -16.43
CA HIS A 261 4.74 3.05 -15.56
C HIS A 261 6.26 3.01 -15.66
N LYS A 262 6.94 3.55 -14.65
CA LYS A 262 8.41 3.47 -14.55
C LYS A 262 8.82 2.74 -13.29
N LYS A 263 9.43 1.56 -13.49
CA LYS A 263 9.89 0.67 -12.43
C LYS A 263 11.41 0.72 -12.28
N GLY A 264 11.91 0.42 -11.08
CA GLY A 264 13.30 0.67 -10.69
C GLY A 264 14.34 -0.35 -11.16
N ALA A 265 13.92 -1.56 -11.55
CA ALA A 265 14.81 -2.72 -11.73
C ALA A 265 15.80 -2.94 -10.57
N GLY A 266 15.31 -2.77 -9.34
CA GLY A 266 16.08 -2.87 -8.10
C GLY A 266 16.75 -1.57 -7.65
N SER A 267 16.75 -0.51 -8.47
CA SER A 267 17.27 0.81 -8.11
C SER A 267 16.15 1.80 -7.80
N SER A 268 16.25 2.52 -6.68
CA SER A 268 15.26 3.53 -6.29
C SER A 268 15.30 4.75 -7.20
N ILE A 269 16.49 5.33 -7.41
CA ILE A 269 16.67 6.58 -8.17
C ILE A 269 16.35 6.40 -9.66
N ARG A 270 16.54 5.20 -10.19
CA ARG A 270 16.24 4.88 -11.59
C ARG A 270 14.77 5.09 -11.95
N ILE A 271 13.85 5.01 -10.98
CA ILE A 271 12.44 5.36 -11.20
C ILE A 271 12.34 6.82 -11.63
N LEU A 272 12.85 7.73 -10.79
CA LEU A 272 12.80 9.17 -11.00
C LEU A 272 13.55 9.61 -12.27
N GLU A 273 14.73 9.03 -12.53
CA GLU A 273 15.51 9.36 -13.74
C GLU A 273 14.74 9.04 -15.03
N GLN A 274 14.05 7.89 -15.07
CA GLN A 274 13.24 7.50 -16.22
C GLN A 274 12.01 8.39 -16.39
N GLU A 275 11.36 8.78 -15.30
CA GLU A 275 10.21 9.69 -15.32
C GLU A 275 10.60 11.07 -15.87
N VAL A 276 11.66 11.69 -15.34
CA VAL A 276 12.13 13.00 -15.79
C VAL A 276 12.51 12.97 -17.27
N ALA A 277 13.19 11.90 -17.71
CA ALA A 277 13.56 11.75 -19.12
C ALA A 277 12.33 11.65 -20.04
N VAL A 278 11.35 10.81 -19.69
CA VAL A 278 10.13 10.64 -20.49
C VAL A 278 9.27 11.89 -20.48
N VAL A 279 9.05 12.52 -19.33
CA VAL A 279 8.24 13.74 -19.25
C VAL A 279 8.92 14.88 -20.02
N GLY A 280 10.25 15.01 -19.93
CA GLY A 280 10.98 15.98 -20.74
C GLY A 280 10.81 15.75 -22.25
N GLN A 281 10.68 14.50 -22.69
CA GLN A 281 10.34 14.19 -24.08
C GLN A 281 8.89 14.53 -24.42
N ILE A 282 7.93 14.19 -23.56
CA ILE A 282 6.51 14.54 -23.72
C ILE A 282 6.33 16.05 -23.87
N GLN A 283 6.92 16.84 -22.98
CA GLN A 283 6.79 18.30 -22.99
C GLN A 283 7.42 18.95 -24.24
N ARG A 284 8.48 18.35 -24.79
CA ARG A 284 9.07 18.81 -26.06
C ARG A 284 8.19 18.49 -27.27
N LEU A 285 7.58 17.31 -27.30
CA LEU A 285 6.77 16.85 -28.43
C LEU A 285 5.34 17.43 -28.40
N PHE A 286 4.81 17.66 -27.20
CA PHE A 286 3.41 18.05 -26.96
C PHE A 286 3.34 19.23 -25.97
N PRO A 287 3.73 20.45 -26.39
CA PRO A 287 3.83 21.60 -25.50
C PRO A 287 2.49 22.01 -24.84
N LYS A 288 1.33 21.62 -25.39
CA LYS A 288 0.03 21.83 -24.71
C LYS A 288 -0.07 21.06 -23.38
N PHE A 289 0.75 20.04 -23.18
CA PHE A 289 0.75 19.19 -21.98
C PHE A 289 1.85 19.54 -20.98
N THR A 290 2.51 20.70 -21.10
CA THR A 290 3.54 21.14 -20.15
C THR A 290 3.02 21.17 -18.71
N ASP A 291 1.78 21.65 -18.52
CA ASP A 291 1.15 21.75 -17.19
C ASP A 291 0.27 20.55 -16.82
N THR A 292 0.17 19.54 -17.70
CA THR A 292 -0.66 18.35 -17.44
C THR A 292 -0.05 17.53 -16.30
N PRO A 293 -0.84 17.15 -15.27
CA PRO A 293 -0.36 16.33 -14.16
C PRO A 293 0.24 15.00 -14.63
N ILE A 294 1.37 14.62 -14.04
CA ILE A 294 2.06 13.34 -14.31
C ILE A 294 1.86 12.38 -13.15
N TYR A 295 1.40 11.17 -13.48
CA TYR A 295 1.20 10.07 -12.55
C TYR A 295 2.20 8.95 -12.88
N ASN A 296 2.81 8.34 -11.87
CA ASN A 296 3.39 7.01 -11.99
C ASN A 296 2.59 6.05 -11.11
N ASP A 297 1.59 5.41 -11.70
CA ASP A 297 0.63 4.54 -11.03
C ASP A 297 1.11 3.09 -10.87
N GLU A 298 2.34 2.80 -11.31
CA GLU A 298 3.04 1.54 -11.03
C GLU A 298 4.55 1.75 -10.78
N ALA A 299 4.87 2.64 -9.84
CA ALA A 299 6.21 3.10 -9.50
C ALA A 299 7.01 2.10 -8.63
N ASP A 300 7.08 0.85 -9.06
CA ASP A 300 7.60 -0.23 -8.23
C ASP A 300 9.12 -0.39 -8.30
N PRO A 301 9.77 -0.85 -7.22
CA PRO A 301 11.19 -1.19 -7.26
C PRO A 301 11.57 -2.20 -8.34
N LEU A 302 10.73 -3.20 -8.60
CA LEU A 302 10.99 -4.28 -9.56
C LEU A 302 9.67 -4.78 -10.17
N VAL A 303 9.67 -5.01 -11.48
CA VAL A 303 8.58 -5.64 -12.26
C VAL A 303 8.32 -7.09 -11.81
N GLY A 304 7.13 -7.61 -12.11
CA GLY A 304 6.72 -8.97 -11.77
C GLY A 304 6.41 -9.12 -10.28
N TRP A 305 5.19 -8.76 -9.89
CA TRP A 305 4.75 -8.74 -8.48
C TRP A 305 4.86 -10.12 -7.80
N SER A 306 4.62 -11.20 -8.56
CA SER A 306 4.56 -12.58 -8.07
C SER A 306 5.94 -13.23 -7.91
N LEU A 307 7.01 -12.63 -8.46
CA LEU A 307 8.37 -13.13 -8.33
C LEU A 307 8.81 -13.11 -6.86
N PRO A 308 9.17 -14.25 -6.24
CA PRO A 308 9.60 -14.27 -4.85
C PRO A 308 10.94 -13.56 -4.70
N GLN A 309 10.97 -12.55 -3.84
CA GLN A 309 12.16 -11.78 -3.47
C GLN A 309 12.22 -11.66 -1.95
N PRO A 310 13.32 -12.05 -1.28
CA PRO A 310 13.43 -11.93 0.17
C PRO A 310 13.20 -10.51 0.67
N TRP A 311 13.74 -9.50 -0.03
CA TRP A 311 13.61 -8.09 0.36
C TRP A 311 12.16 -7.55 0.30
N ARG A 312 11.26 -8.20 -0.46
CA ARG A 312 9.82 -7.85 -0.50
C ARG A 312 9.06 -8.27 0.77
N ALA A 313 9.65 -9.14 1.59
CA ALA A 313 9.03 -9.68 2.79
C ALA A 313 9.06 -8.71 3.99
N ASP A 314 10.12 -7.88 4.08
CA ASP A 314 10.51 -7.24 5.32
C ASP A 314 10.70 -5.71 5.18
N VAL A 315 11.44 -5.13 6.14
CA VAL A 315 11.71 -3.69 6.23
C VAL A 315 12.56 -3.18 5.05
N THR A 316 13.25 -4.05 4.32
CA THR A 316 14.04 -3.67 3.13
C THR A 316 13.13 -3.00 2.09
N TYR A 317 12.01 -3.64 1.74
CA TYR A 317 11.02 -3.05 0.83
C TYR A 317 10.37 -1.81 1.44
N ALA A 318 9.99 -1.85 2.72
CA ALA A 318 9.36 -0.73 3.40
C ALA A 318 10.22 0.55 3.37
N ALA A 319 11.51 0.42 3.69
CA ALA A 319 12.45 1.54 3.69
C ALA A 319 12.75 2.03 2.26
N MET A 320 12.78 1.14 1.27
CA MET A 320 12.95 1.51 -0.13
C MET A 320 11.75 2.31 -0.66
N VAL A 321 10.51 1.95 -0.29
CA VAL A 321 9.31 2.75 -0.64
C VAL A 321 9.41 4.17 -0.07
N VAL A 322 9.80 4.31 1.20
CA VAL A 322 10.01 5.63 1.82
C VAL A 322 11.13 6.40 1.12
N LYS A 323 12.24 5.74 0.76
CA LYS A 323 13.35 6.34 0.01
C LYS A 323 12.90 6.87 -1.35
N VAL A 324 12.14 6.08 -2.11
CA VAL A 324 11.59 6.51 -3.41
C VAL A 324 10.72 7.75 -3.23
N ILE A 325 9.80 7.76 -2.25
CA ILE A 325 8.94 8.92 -1.99
C ILE A 325 9.76 10.15 -1.59
N ALA A 326 10.79 9.99 -0.75
CA ALA A 326 11.68 11.06 -0.37
C ALA A 326 12.48 11.63 -1.56
N GLN A 327 12.95 10.78 -2.47
CA GLN A 327 13.59 11.21 -3.72
C GLN A 327 12.63 12.06 -4.57
N HIS A 328 11.39 11.61 -4.77
CA HIS A 328 10.40 12.37 -5.55
C HIS A 328 10.07 13.71 -4.89
N GLN A 329 9.88 13.75 -3.57
CA GLN A 329 9.62 15.01 -2.88
C GLN A 329 10.82 15.96 -2.97
N ASN A 330 12.02 15.51 -2.59
CA ASN A 330 13.17 16.39 -2.40
C ASN A 330 13.89 16.76 -3.71
N LEU A 331 13.90 15.87 -4.70
CA LEU A 331 14.65 16.05 -5.96
C LEU A 331 13.76 16.49 -7.13
N LEU A 332 12.45 16.23 -7.08
CA LEU A 332 11.51 16.59 -8.15
C LEU A 332 10.50 17.65 -7.72
N VAL A 333 9.61 17.33 -6.77
CA VAL A 333 8.48 18.20 -6.39
C VAL A 333 8.97 19.49 -5.70
N ALA A 334 10.01 19.39 -4.88
CA ALA A 334 10.65 20.53 -4.23
C ALA A 334 11.62 21.28 -5.17
N ASN A 335 11.92 20.78 -6.35
CA ASN A 335 12.80 21.48 -7.27
C ASN A 335 12.00 22.53 -8.05
N THR A 336 12.13 23.81 -7.68
CA THR A 336 11.44 24.93 -8.34
C THR A 336 11.88 25.14 -9.79
N SER A 337 13.02 24.58 -10.19
CA SER A 337 13.48 24.59 -11.58
C SER A 337 12.91 23.43 -12.41
N SER A 338 12.23 22.47 -11.79
CA SER A 338 11.56 21.38 -12.51
C SER A 338 10.27 21.88 -13.17
N ALA A 339 10.13 21.62 -14.47
CA ALA A 339 8.90 21.84 -15.21
C ALA A 339 7.87 20.70 -15.03
N VAL A 340 8.23 19.63 -14.30
CA VAL A 340 7.37 18.43 -14.18
C VAL A 340 6.28 18.65 -13.13
N ARG A 341 5.02 18.58 -13.56
CA ARG A 341 3.83 18.63 -12.69
C ARG A 341 3.50 17.26 -12.10
N TYR A 342 4.40 16.69 -11.30
CA TYR A 342 4.20 15.37 -10.70
C TYR A 342 3.11 15.40 -9.63
N ALA A 343 2.17 14.46 -9.68
CA ALA A 343 0.94 14.54 -8.88
C ALA A 343 0.52 13.23 -8.19
N LEU A 344 0.96 12.07 -8.67
CA LEU A 344 0.63 10.78 -8.05
C LEU A 344 1.77 9.77 -8.25
N LEU A 345 2.07 9.02 -7.18
CA LEU A 345 2.92 7.85 -7.18
C LEU A 345 2.12 6.70 -6.54
N SER A 346 2.01 5.56 -7.22
CA SER A 346 1.37 4.37 -6.68
C SER A 346 2.36 3.22 -6.64
N ASN A 347 2.39 2.49 -5.53
CA ASN A 347 3.07 1.19 -5.49
C ASN A 347 2.00 0.12 -5.74
N ASP A 348 2.16 -0.65 -6.80
CA ASP A 348 1.16 -1.61 -7.25
C ASP A 348 1.30 -2.92 -6.47
N ASN A 349 0.80 -2.93 -5.24
CA ASN A 349 1.13 -3.95 -4.24
C ASN A 349 -0.06 -4.42 -3.39
N ALA A 350 -1.30 -4.20 -3.82
CA ALA A 350 -2.50 -4.72 -3.16
C ALA A 350 -2.86 -6.15 -3.59
N PHE A 351 -1.99 -6.84 -4.34
CA PHE A 351 -2.16 -8.26 -4.66
C PHE A 351 -2.27 -9.15 -3.41
N LEU A 352 -3.01 -10.25 -3.54
CA LEU A 352 -3.01 -11.33 -2.56
C LEU A 352 -1.89 -12.33 -2.88
N SER A 353 -1.02 -12.61 -1.91
CA SER A 353 0.09 -13.55 -2.13
C SER A 353 -0.39 -15.00 -2.28
N TYR A 354 0.39 -15.83 -2.97
CA TYR A 354 0.13 -17.25 -3.17
C TYR A 354 1.18 -18.14 -2.47
N HIS A 355 0.77 -19.36 -2.12
CA HIS A 355 1.70 -20.41 -1.67
C HIS A 355 2.71 -20.76 -2.79
N PRO A 356 3.98 -21.06 -2.48
CA PRO A 356 4.62 -21.13 -1.16
C PRO A 356 5.28 -19.81 -0.72
N HIS A 357 4.83 -18.67 -1.23
CA HIS A 357 5.49 -17.38 -1.08
C HIS A 357 4.63 -16.31 -0.41
N PRO A 358 4.10 -16.55 0.81
CA PRO A 358 3.20 -15.61 1.48
C PRO A 358 3.82 -14.24 1.72
N PHE A 359 5.13 -14.17 1.99
CA PHE A 359 5.80 -12.91 2.30
C PHE A 359 6.60 -12.32 1.14
N SER A 360 7.22 -13.15 0.30
CA SER A 360 8.24 -12.71 -0.66
C SER A 360 7.70 -12.15 -1.98
N GLN A 361 6.38 -12.09 -2.15
CA GLN A 361 5.73 -11.41 -3.28
C GLN A 361 5.51 -9.92 -2.97
N ARG A 362 5.27 -9.10 -4.00
CA ARG A 362 5.05 -7.65 -3.87
C ARG A 362 3.62 -7.37 -3.41
N THR A 363 3.40 -7.58 -2.12
CA THR A 363 2.09 -7.45 -1.47
C THR A 363 2.18 -6.55 -0.23
N LEU A 364 1.08 -5.88 0.12
CA LEU A 364 0.91 -5.16 1.40
C LEU A 364 0.67 -6.12 2.57
N THR A 365 0.02 -7.25 2.29
CA THR A 365 -0.33 -8.29 3.27
C THR A 365 0.29 -9.63 2.87
N ALA A 366 0.57 -10.48 3.85
CA ALA A 366 0.97 -11.87 3.63
C ALA A 366 -0.24 -12.77 3.89
N ARG A 367 -0.72 -13.45 2.84
CA ARG A 367 -1.90 -14.31 2.90
C ARG A 367 -1.55 -15.74 3.30
N PHE A 368 -2.32 -16.28 4.24
CA PHE A 368 -2.30 -17.67 4.67
C PHE A 368 -3.68 -18.30 4.49
N GLN A 369 -3.78 -19.27 3.57
CA GLN A 369 -4.97 -20.10 3.41
C GLN A 369 -4.84 -21.32 4.35
N VAL A 370 -5.51 -21.26 5.50
CA VAL A 370 -5.37 -22.22 6.61
C VAL A 370 -6.28 -23.42 6.38
N ASN A 371 -5.89 -24.23 5.39
CA ASN A 371 -6.71 -25.31 4.82
C ASN A 371 -6.93 -26.51 5.76
N ASN A 372 -6.19 -26.60 6.85
CA ASN A 372 -6.31 -27.67 7.85
C ASN A 372 -7.40 -27.41 8.92
N THR A 373 -8.22 -26.36 8.76
CA THR A 373 -9.37 -26.06 9.61
C THR A 373 -10.69 -26.47 8.93
N ARG A 374 -11.80 -26.53 9.70
CA ARG A 374 -13.14 -26.88 9.19
C ARG A 374 -14.17 -25.85 9.71
N PRO A 375 -14.71 -24.96 8.84
CA PRO A 375 -14.29 -24.76 7.44
C PRO A 375 -12.85 -24.20 7.35
N PRO A 376 -12.15 -24.39 6.20
CA PRO A 376 -10.96 -23.62 5.89
C PRO A 376 -11.21 -22.11 6.03
N HIS A 377 -10.19 -21.37 6.43
CA HIS A 377 -10.28 -19.92 6.55
C HIS A 377 -8.99 -19.25 6.07
N VAL A 378 -9.04 -17.92 5.94
CA VAL A 378 -7.91 -17.10 5.48
C VAL A 378 -7.46 -16.18 6.61
N GLN A 379 -6.16 -16.02 6.74
CA GLN A 379 -5.50 -15.04 7.61
C GLN A 379 -4.62 -14.13 6.76
N LEU A 380 -4.62 -12.84 7.07
CA LEU A 380 -3.69 -11.87 6.49
C LEU A 380 -2.79 -11.32 7.60
N LEU A 381 -1.50 -11.25 7.33
CA LEU A 381 -0.54 -10.56 8.19
C LEU A 381 -0.12 -9.25 7.52
N ARG A 382 -0.20 -8.15 8.26
CA ARG A 382 0.33 -6.86 7.82
C ARG A 382 1.85 -6.95 7.63
N LYS A 383 2.36 -6.66 6.43
CA LYS A 383 3.80 -6.61 6.17
C LYS A 383 4.39 -5.25 6.56
N PRO A 384 5.72 -5.13 6.69
CA PRO A 384 6.35 -3.86 7.05
C PRO A 384 6.07 -2.73 6.06
N VAL A 385 5.93 -3.01 4.76
CA VAL A 385 5.61 -1.97 3.77
C VAL A 385 4.27 -1.27 4.05
N LEU A 386 3.22 -2.02 4.41
CA LEU A 386 1.93 -1.44 4.81
C LEU A 386 2.06 -0.62 6.11
N THR A 387 2.95 -1.03 7.01
CA THR A 387 3.27 -0.27 8.22
C THR A 387 4.03 1.03 7.92
N ALA A 388 4.93 1.03 6.95
CA ALA A 388 5.61 2.25 6.50
C ALA A 388 4.63 3.26 5.88
N MET A 389 3.57 2.81 5.19
CA MET A 389 2.51 3.69 4.72
C MET A 389 1.80 4.41 5.88
N ALA A 390 1.64 3.76 7.04
CA ALA A 390 1.11 4.40 8.24
C ALA A 390 2.05 5.46 8.82
N LEU A 391 3.38 5.26 8.74
CA LEU A 391 4.36 6.27 9.16
C LEU A 391 4.35 7.48 8.22
N LEU A 392 4.30 7.23 6.90
CA LEU A 392 4.17 8.29 5.89
C LEU A 392 2.86 9.08 6.06
N ALA A 393 1.80 8.44 6.57
CA ALA A 393 0.52 9.10 6.82
C ALA A 393 0.57 10.14 7.95
N LEU A 394 1.61 10.12 8.80
CA LEU A 394 1.85 11.11 9.84
C LEU A 394 2.55 12.38 9.32
N LEU A 395 2.98 12.40 8.05
CA LEU A 395 3.50 13.62 7.43
C LEU A 395 2.34 14.61 7.23
N ASP A 396 2.52 15.82 7.76
CA ASP A 396 1.55 16.91 7.71
C ASP A 396 1.74 17.81 6.47
N GLY A 397 0.93 18.87 6.36
CA GLY A 397 0.74 19.64 5.12
C GLY A 397 1.86 20.60 4.69
N GLU A 398 2.87 20.86 5.52
CA GLU A 398 4.00 21.72 5.18
C GLU A 398 5.34 21.00 5.36
N GLN A 399 6.22 21.06 4.36
CA GLN A 399 7.59 20.52 4.44
C GLN A 399 8.49 21.47 5.22
N LEU A 400 9.23 20.93 6.20
CA LEU A 400 10.26 21.64 6.94
C LEU A 400 11.60 21.62 6.20
N TRP A 401 12.45 22.62 6.48
CA TRP A 401 13.85 22.53 6.11
C TRP A 401 14.54 21.38 6.84
N ALA A 402 15.23 20.54 6.08
CA ALA A 402 16.05 19.46 6.60
C ALA A 402 17.30 19.27 5.75
N GLU A 403 18.39 18.82 6.39
CA GLU A 403 19.68 18.55 5.77
C GLU A 403 20.26 17.28 6.36
N VAL A 404 20.77 16.39 5.50
CA VAL A 404 21.55 15.22 5.91
C VAL A 404 23.00 15.48 5.52
N SER A 405 23.94 15.19 6.42
CA SER A 405 25.36 15.30 6.12
C SER A 405 26.17 14.19 6.78
N GLN A 406 27.33 13.87 6.21
CA GLN A 406 28.28 12.91 6.75
C GLN A 406 29.69 13.47 6.55
N ALA A 407 30.49 13.52 7.63
CA ALA A 407 31.85 14.09 7.59
C ALA A 407 31.93 15.51 6.98
N GLY A 408 30.89 16.33 7.16
CA GLY A 408 30.79 17.69 6.61
C GLY A 408 30.27 17.77 5.18
N MET A 409 30.10 16.65 4.47
CA MET A 409 29.50 16.61 3.14
C MET A 409 27.98 16.51 3.24
N VAL A 410 27.25 17.41 2.56
CA VAL A 410 25.79 17.34 2.45
C VAL A 410 25.40 16.21 1.51
N LEU A 411 24.45 15.38 1.94
CA LEU A 411 23.91 14.26 1.19
C LEU A 411 22.44 14.55 0.86
N ASP A 412 22.09 14.43 -0.41
CA ASP A 412 20.71 14.52 -0.87
C ASP A 412 19.96 13.18 -0.67
N SER A 413 18.73 13.08 -1.18
CA SER A 413 17.94 11.84 -1.10
C SER A 413 18.40 10.72 -2.04
N ASN A 414 19.41 10.95 -2.88
CA ASN A 414 20.05 9.90 -3.69
C ASN A 414 21.15 9.14 -2.91
N HIS A 415 21.02 9.07 -1.59
CA HIS A 415 21.93 8.37 -0.70
C HIS A 415 21.19 7.33 0.15
N THR A 416 21.95 6.50 0.86
CA THR A 416 21.40 5.41 1.68
C THR A 416 20.66 5.91 2.90
N VAL A 417 21.00 7.08 3.43
CA VAL A 417 20.29 7.75 4.53
C VAL A 417 19.67 9.04 4.02
N GLY A 418 18.41 9.28 4.37
CA GLY A 418 17.72 10.52 4.03
C GLY A 418 16.56 10.81 4.97
N VAL A 419 15.87 11.92 4.73
CA VAL A 419 14.83 12.43 5.63
C VAL A 419 13.70 13.13 4.87
N LEU A 420 12.47 12.95 5.37
CA LEU A 420 11.35 13.83 5.13
C LEU A 420 10.90 14.43 6.46
N ALA A 421 10.73 15.74 6.51
CA ALA A 421 10.26 16.44 7.69
C ALA A 421 9.08 17.34 7.34
N SER A 422 8.07 17.34 8.20
CA SER A 422 6.85 18.14 8.01
C SER A 422 6.39 18.77 9.31
N THR A 423 5.56 19.79 9.19
CA THR A 423 4.91 20.46 10.31
C THR A 423 3.43 20.71 10.03
N HIS A 424 2.67 20.81 11.11
CA HIS A 424 1.27 21.16 11.11
C HIS A 424 1.03 22.46 11.86
N ARG A 425 0.23 23.35 11.25
CA ARG A 425 -0.29 24.53 11.94
C ARG A 425 -1.68 24.22 12.50
N PRO A 426 -1.93 24.46 13.81
CA PRO A 426 -3.25 24.27 14.41
C PRO A 426 -4.34 25.01 13.64
N THR A 427 -5.47 24.34 13.42
CA THR A 427 -6.64 24.93 12.74
C THR A 427 -7.82 25.21 13.68
N GLY A 428 -7.75 24.76 14.93
CA GLY A 428 -8.81 24.94 15.93
C GLY A 428 -8.42 24.42 17.31
N PRO A 429 -9.32 24.50 18.31
CA PRO A 429 -9.01 24.20 19.71
C PRO A 429 -8.76 22.71 20.00
N ALA A 430 -9.21 21.81 19.12
CA ALA A 430 -8.97 20.37 19.24
C ALA A 430 -7.64 19.93 18.59
N ASP A 431 -6.83 20.88 18.14
CA ASP A 431 -5.68 20.65 17.26
C ASP A 431 -4.49 21.46 17.76
N THR A 432 -3.31 20.84 17.77
CA THR A 432 -2.08 21.43 18.32
C THR A 432 -0.96 21.34 17.30
N TRP A 433 0.09 22.14 17.50
CA TRP A 433 1.24 22.12 16.60
C TRP A 433 1.88 20.73 16.62
N ARG A 434 2.31 20.24 15.44
CA ARG A 434 3.00 18.97 15.28
C ARG A 434 4.20 19.14 14.36
N ALA A 435 5.20 18.30 14.57
CA ALA A 435 6.24 18.04 13.59
C ALA A 435 6.50 16.54 13.49
N THR A 436 6.64 16.07 12.25
CA THR A 436 6.95 14.67 11.95
C THR A 436 8.26 14.63 11.18
N VAL A 437 9.25 13.89 11.69
CA VAL A 437 10.54 13.65 11.04
C VAL A 437 10.67 12.17 10.75
N LEU A 438 10.58 11.80 9.48
CA LEU A 438 10.72 10.44 8.99
C LEU A 438 12.10 10.27 8.36
N VAL A 439 12.94 9.47 9.00
CA VAL A 439 14.29 9.13 8.52
C VAL A 439 14.27 7.72 7.93
N TYR A 440 14.94 7.52 6.80
CA TYR A 440 15.16 6.19 6.23
C TYR A 440 16.65 5.85 6.18
N ALA A 441 16.93 4.55 6.26
CA ALA A 441 18.21 3.94 5.92
C ALA A 441 17.94 2.78 4.97
N SER A 442 18.21 2.95 3.67
CA SER A 442 17.87 1.99 2.61
C SER A 442 18.95 1.96 1.53
N ASN A 443 19.54 0.77 1.33
CA ASN A 443 20.39 0.45 0.19
C ASN A 443 19.61 -0.33 -0.86
N ASP A 444 18.45 0.22 -1.25
CA ASP A 444 17.51 -0.32 -2.20
C ASP A 444 17.12 -1.77 -1.86
N THR A 445 17.36 -2.73 -2.75
CA THR A 445 17.00 -4.14 -2.54
C THR A 445 17.99 -4.92 -1.66
N HIS A 446 19.05 -4.27 -1.15
CA HIS A 446 20.10 -4.93 -0.37
C HIS A 446 19.97 -4.63 1.14
N ALA A 447 19.86 -5.68 1.93
CA ALA A 447 19.95 -5.62 3.39
C ALA A 447 21.39 -5.82 3.87
N HIS A 448 21.76 -5.16 4.96
CA HIS A 448 23.09 -5.25 5.58
C HIS A 448 22.96 -5.56 7.08
N PRO A 449 22.66 -6.82 7.48
CA PRO A 449 22.33 -7.17 8.87
C PRO A 449 23.44 -6.88 9.89
N ASN A 450 24.70 -6.88 9.42
CA ASN A 450 25.88 -6.65 10.26
C ASN A 450 26.35 -5.19 10.23
N ARG A 451 25.63 -4.29 9.56
CA ARG A 451 25.97 -2.86 9.48
C ARG A 451 25.14 -2.08 10.49
N SER A 452 25.83 -1.33 11.34
CA SER A 452 25.21 -0.29 12.17
C SER A 452 25.46 1.07 11.53
N VAL A 453 24.41 1.89 11.38
CA VAL A 453 24.51 3.25 10.87
C VAL A 453 24.26 4.21 12.03
N THR A 454 25.31 4.90 12.48
CA THR A 454 25.19 5.89 13.55
C THR A 454 24.55 7.17 13.02
N LEU A 455 23.48 7.61 13.66
CA LEU A 455 22.74 8.81 13.29
C LEU A 455 22.60 9.76 14.49
N THR A 456 22.82 11.05 14.24
CA THR A 456 22.51 12.13 15.19
C THR A 456 21.40 12.99 14.59
N LEU A 457 20.21 12.98 15.20
CA LEU A 457 19.13 13.90 14.84
C LEU A 457 19.23 15.17 15.67
N ARG A 458 19.31 16.32 15.02
CA ARG A 458 19.29 17.65 15.62
C ARG A 458 18.03 18.40 15.17
N LEU A 459 17.03 18.40 16.04
CA LEU A 459 15.80 19.18 15.85
C LEU A 459 15.94 20.52 16.58
N HIS A 460 15.75 21.61 15.86
CA HIS A 460 15.78 22.97 16.40
C HIS A 460 14.54 23.75 15.96
N GLY A 461 14.33 24.93 16.54
CA GLY A 461 13.23 25.82 16.11
C GLY A 461 11.83 25.34 16.47
N VAL A 462 11.69 24.43 17.45
CA VAL A 462 10.37 23.99 17.91
C VAL A 462 9.65 25.18 18.57
N PRO A 463 8.46 25.61 18.08
CA PRO A 463 7.76 26.73 18.65
C PRO A 463 7.29 26.42 20.09
N PRO A 464 7.17 27.43 20.96
CA PRO A 464 6.67 27.23 22.31
C PRO A 464 5.22 26.71 22.27
N GLY A 465 4.94 25.65 23.02
CA GLY A 465 3.58 25.16 23.23
C GLY A 465 2.81 26.03 24.25
N PRO A 466 1.47 25.92 24.32
CA PRO A 466 0.72 26.51 25.42
C PRO A 466 1.26 25.96 26.74
N GLY A 467 1.89 26.81 27.54
CA GLY A 467 2.37 26.44 28.86
C GLY A 467 1.20 26.08 29.79
N PRO A 468 1.46 25.43 30.94
CA PRO A 468 0.43 25.13 31.93
C PRO A 468 -0.31 26.35 32.51
N GLY A 469 0.08 27.58 32.15
CA GLY A 469 -0.52 28.85 32.59
C GLY A 469 -1.56 29.49 31.66
N GLY A 470 -1.96 28.83 30.58
CA GLY A 470 -2.96 29.35 29.63
C GLY A 470 -4.42 28.98 29.93
N ARG A 471 -4.74 28.59 31.17
CA ARG A 471 -6.12 28.64 31.67
C ARG A 471 -6.31 30.00 32.32
N ASP A 472 -6.57 31.03 31.51
CA ASP A 472 -7.32 32.16 32.04
C ASP A 472 -8.61 31.59 32.61
N ALA A 473 -8.74 31.70 33.92
CA ALA A 473 -9.95 31.41 34.63
C ALA A 473 -11.03 32.35 34.08
N ALA A 474 -11.78 31.88 33.08
CA ALA A 474 -13.12 32.39 32.87
C ALA A 474 -13.85 32.16 34.20
N PRO A 475 -14.34 33.21 34.89
CA PRO A 475 -15.11 33.02 36.09
C PRO A 475 -16.32 32.16 35.71
N LEU A 476 -16.48 31.04 36.39
CA LEU A 476 -17.71 30.25 36.33
C LEU A 476 -18.88 31.21 36.56
N PRO A 477 -19.92 31.23 35.70
CA PRO A 477 -21.13 31.96 36.01
C PRO A 477 -21.83 31.24 37.16
N HIS A 478 -21.50 31.64 38.39
CA HIS A 478 -22.40 31.48 39.52
C HIS A 478 -23.57 32.44 39.31
N GLN A 479 -24.64 31.95 38.67
CA GLN A 479 -26.02 32.35 38.91
C GLN A 479 -26.92 31.56 37.95
N TRP A 480 -27.63 30.57 38.50
CA TRP A 480 -28.87 30.08 37.87
C TRP A 480 -29.89 31.23 37.94
N PRO A 481 -30.51 31.64 36.82
CA PRO A 481 -31.72 32.45 36.87
C PRO A 481 -32.84 31.60 37.48
N ALA A 482 -33.59 32.20 38.40
CA ALA A 482 -34.82 31.63 38.95
C ALA A 482 -35.86 31.42 37.84
N ASP A 483 -36.47 30.23 37.83
CA ASP A 483 -37.65 29.93 37.03
C ASP A 483 -38.86 30.76 37.51
N PRO A 484 -39.68 31.32 36.59
CA PRO A 484 -41.05 31.68 36.89
C PRO A 484 -42.02 30.53 36.54
N GLU A 485 -42.99 30.35 37.44
CA GLU A 485 -43.98 29.28 37.48
C GLU A 485 -44.98 29.22 36.30
N SER A 486 -45.43 27.98 36.08
CA SER A 486 -46.82 27.54 35.81
C SER A 486 -47.38 27.53 34.37
N ARG A 487 -47.73 26.33 33.89
CA ARG A 487 -49.15 25.89 33.86
C ARG A 487 -49.29 24.37 33.63
N ALA A 488 -50.33 23.83 34.26
CA ALA A 488 -50.63 22.44 34.57
C ALA A 488 -51.16 21.58 33.42
N SER A 489 -51.04 20.24 33.55
CA SER A 489 -52.13 19.23 33.46
C SER A 489 -51.57 17.76 33.42
N PRO A 490 -52.33 16.72 33.82
CA PRO A 490 -51.96 15.94 35.02
C PRO A 490 -51.65 14.44 34.82
N ALA A 491 -50.93 13.95 35.84
CA ALA A 491 -50.95 12.64 36.53
C ALA A 491 -51.44 11.35 35.83
N LEU A 492 -50.60 10.31 35.95
CA LEU A 492 -51.00 8.95 36.29
C LEU A 492 -49.90 8.30 37.16
N THR A 493 -50.21 8.07 38.43
CA THR A 493 -49.48 7.22 39.40
C THR A 493 -50.08 5.80 39.37
N PRO A 494 -49.38 4.72 39.79
CA PRO A 494 -49.25 4.44 41.24
C PRO A 494 -47.91 3.80 41.70
N ALA A 495 -47.64 4.03 42.99
CA ALA A 495 -47.04 3.14 44.01
C ALA A 495 -45.73 2.37 43.68
N GLY A 496 -44.66 2.39 44.48
CA GLY A 496 -44.52 2.67 45.90
C GLY A 496 -43.76 1.51 46.54
N ALA A 497 -42.53 1.74 47.02
CA ALA A 497 -41.89 0.97 48.10
C ALA A 497 -40.59 1.67 48.51
N ARG A 498 -40.30 1.55 49.79
CA ARG A 498 -39.44 2.39 50.63
C ARG A 498 -38.24 1.57 51.11
N VAL A 499 -37.17 2.28 51.51
CA VAL A 499 -36.25 1.92 52.64
C VAL A 499 -35.20 0.83 52.27
N CYS A 500 -33.91 0.87 52.61
CA CYS A 500 -33.14 1.50 53.70
C CYS A 500 -31.66 1.63 53.29
N ALA A 501 -30.94 2.64 53.83
CA ALA A 501 -29.47 2.67 53.91
C ALA A 501 -29.02 2.28 55.32
N PRO A 502 -27.75 1.83 55.49
CA PRO A 502 -26.84 2.53 56.41
C PRO A 502 -25.43 2.64 55.79
N SER A 503 -24.81 3.82 55.68
CA SER A 503 -24.10 4.61 56.70
C SER A 503 -22.91 3.90 57.36
N GLY A 504 -21.71 4.47 57.22
CA GLY A 504 -20.59 4.19 58.12
C GLY A 504 -19.19 4.38 57.52
N ALA A 505 -18.70 5.62 57.53
CA ALA A 505 -17.25 5.91 57.48
C ALA A 505 -16.77 6.31 58.87
N PRO A 506 -15.48 6.14 59.18
CA PRO A 506 -14.74 7.26 59.74
C PRO A 506 -13.39 7.50 59.05
N ARG A 507 -12.87 8.68 59.38
CA ARG A 507 -11.82 9.51 58.75
C ARG A 507 -10.50 9.47 59.57
N PRO A 508 -9.44 10.22 59.18
CA PRO A 508 -8.03 9.79 59.18
C PRO A 508 -7.11 10.49 60.20
N GLY A 509 -5.80 10.19 60.11
CA GLY A 509 -4.66 10.93 60.69
C GLY A 509 -3.57 9.94 61.14
N ASP A 510 -2.26 10.16 61.08
CA ASP A 510 -1.42 11.26 60.61
C ASP A 510 0.04 10.76 60.57
N SER A 511 0.88 11.44 59.78
CA SER A 511 2.33 11.68 59.96
C SER A 511 3.39 10.54 59.86
N ALA A 512 4.38 10.81 59.00
CA ALA A 512 5.68 10.13 58.76
C ALA A 512 6.74 10.48 59.85
N PRO A 513 8.08 10.35 59.68
CA PRO A 513 8.94 9.60 58.74
C PRO A 513 10.12 8.85 59.44
N CYS A 514 11.06 8.28 58.65
CA CYS A 514 12.47 7.87 58.93
C CYS A 514 12.72 6.51 58.24
N SER A 515 13.84 6.18 57.59
CA SER A 515 15.14 6.80 57.31
C SER A 515 15.87 5.83 56.36
N ALA A 516 16.81 6.36 55.57
CA ALA A 516 17.63 5.63 54.61
C ALA A 516 18.46 4.47 55.20
N LEU A 517 18.77 3.47 54.37
CA LEU A 517 20.07 2.78 54.31
C LEU A 517 20.16 1.92 53.03
N ASP A 518 21.37 1.86 52.49
CA ASP A 518 21.80 1.50 51.13
C ASP A 518 22.36 0.04 51.09
N PRO A 519 23.02 -0.47 50.02
CA PRO A 519 22.62 -1.67 49.28
C PRO A 519 23.52 -2.91 49.50
N TRP A 520 23.05 -4.10 49.06
CA TRP A 520 23.88 -5.29 48.86
C TRP A 520 23.68 -5.94 47.49
N ALA A 521 24.81 -6.14 46.81
CA ALA A 521 24.96 -6.92 45.59
C ALA A 521 25.12 -8.41 45.90
N ALA A 522 24.66 -9.28 45.00
CA ALA A 522 25.14 -10.65 44.91
C ALA A 522 25.07 -11.16 43.46
N ALA A 523 26.24 -11.40 42.89
CA ALA A 523 26.47 -12.19 41.70
C ALA A 523 26.55 -13.67 42.07
N PHE A 524 26.03 -14.56 41.21
CA PHE A 524 26.47 -15.95 41.13
C PHE A 524 26.54 -16.36 39.66
N GLY A 525 27.75 -16.68 39.21
CA GLY A 525 28.00 -17.49 38.04
C GLY A 525 28.16 -18.95 38.44
N LEU A 526 27.86 -19.87 37.52
CA LEU A 526 28.36 -21.24 37.57
C LEU A 526 28.59 -21.78 36.16
N VAL A 527 29.74 -22.44 36.06
CA VAL A 527 30.43 -23.08 34.95
C VAL A 527 29.86 -24.47 34.70
N GLY A 528 29.93 -24.99 33.46
CA GLY A 528 29.64 -26.41 33.20
C GLY A 528 29.76 -26.88 31.75
N CYS A 529 30.99 -27.14 31.33
CA CYS A 529 31.54 -28.08 30.32
C CYS A 529 30.76 -28.65 29.11
N ALA A 530 31.56 -28.79 28.04
CA ALA A 530 31.28 -29.36 26.73
C ALA A 530 31.52 -30.89 26.62
N CYS A 531 30.80 -31.51 25.69
CA CYS A 531 31.16 -32.65 24.83
C CYS A 531 30.48 -32.36 23.48
N GLY A 532 31.06 -32.38 22.28
CA GLY A 532 32.22 -33.09 21.77
C GLY A 532 31.74 -34.21 20.83
N LEU A 533 31.51 -33.93 19.54
CA LEU A 533 31.61 -34.94 18.48
C LEU A 533 31.86 -34.31 17.10
N GLN A 534 32.94 -34.77 16.45
CA GLN A 534 33.41 -34.43 15.10
C GLN A 534 32.62 -35.19 14.03
N VAL A 535 32.40 -34.58 12.86
CA VAL A 535 32.53 -35.28 11.56
C VAL A 535 33.17 -34.33 10.53
N ARG A 536 34.10 -34.91 9.77
CA ARG A 536 35.05 -34.30 8.82
C ARG A 536 34.42 -33.75 7.55
N ALA A 537 35.09 -32.74 6.98
CA ALA A 537 34.93 -32.25 5.62
C ALA A 537 35.65 -33.12 4.58
N CYS A 538 35.13 -33.14 3.35
CA CYS A 538 35.87 -33.41 2.11
C CYS A 538 35.47 -32.37 1.04
N GLY A 539 36.45 -31.80 0.35
CA GLY A 539 36.35 -30.67 -0.57
C GLY A 539 35.98 -31.00 -2.03
N PRO A 540 36.13 -30.03 -2.96
CA PRO A 540 35.41 -29.98 -4.24
C PRO A 540 36.25 -30.46 -5.46
N MET A 541 35.57 -30.87 -6.53
CA MET A 541 36.16 -30.99 -7.88
C MET A 541 35.26 -30.44 -9.00
N ARG A 542 35.77 -29.36 -9.60
CA ARG A 542 35.83 -28.90 -11.00
C ARG A 542 34.86 -29.40 -12.10
N SER A 543 34.33 -28.38 -12.80
CA SER A 543 34.27 -28.16 -14.26
C SER A 543 33.58 -29.17 -15.19
N SER A 544 32.58 -28.70 -15.95
CA SER A 544 32.68 -28.41 -17.39
C SER A 544 31.30 -28.12 -18.00
N SER A 545 31.20 -27.05 -18.79
CA SER A 545 30.26 -26.96 -19.91
C SER A 545 30.94 -27.59 -21.14
N PRO A 546 30.20 -28.10 -22.16
CA PRO A 546 29.78 -27.19 -23.23
C PRO A 546 28.49 -27.55 -24.01
N ARG A 547 27.89 -26.48 -24.57
CA ARG A 547 27.32 -26.26 -25.93
C ARG A 547 26.26 -27.20 -26.54
N MET A 548 25.21 -26.51 -27.03
CA MET A 548 24.48 -26.59 -28.32
C MET A 548 24.17 -27.98 -28.89
N VAL A 549 22.94 -28.26 -29.32
CA VAL A 549 22.43 -27.97 -30.67
C VAL A 549 20.94 -28.35 -30.69
N GLY A 550 20.05 -27.46 -31.17
CA GLY A 550 18.70 -27.85 -31.64
C GLY A 550 18.76 -28.28 -33.12
N PRO A 551 17.66 -28.38 -33.88
CA PRO A 551 16.24 -28.47 -33.55
C PRO A 551 15.62 -29.77 -34.11
N THR A 552 14.34 -30.04 -33.87
CA THR A 552 13.34 -30.47 -34.88
C THR A 552 12.02 -30.89 -34.23
N ARG A 553 10.93 -30.25 -34.68
CA ARG A 553 9.55 -30.78 -34.70
C ARG A 553 9.45 -31.78 -35.87
N PRO A 554 8.54 -32.79 -35.86
CA PRO A 554 7.09 -32.56 -36.05
C PRO A 554 6.18 -33.54 -35.25
N SER A 555 5.04 -33.07 -34.74
CA SER A 555 3.67 -33.23 -35.28
C SER A 555 2.87 -34.44 -34.78
N ALA A 556 1.68 -34.10 -34.24
CA ALA A 556 0.39 -34.80 -34.35
C ALA A 556 0.13 -36.12 -33.59
N GLY A 557 -1.10 -36.22 -33.06
CA GLY A 557 -1.76 -37.46 -32.60
C GLY A 557 -1.93 -37.53 -31.09
N SER A 558 -2.91 -36.84 -30.48
CA SER A 558 -4.30 -37.29 -30.25
C SER A 558 -4.50 -38.31 -29.12
N LEU A 559 -5.30 -37.88 -28.14
CA LEU A 559 -6.34 -38.64 -27.40
C LEU A 559 -5.91 -39.69 -26.35
N ARG A 560 -6.03 -39.26 -25.07
CA ARG A 560 -6.76 -39.87 -23.91
C ARG A 560 -6.44 -41.32 -23.48
N PRO A 561 -6.84 -41.76 -22.26
CA PRO A 561 -7.01 -41.07 -20.99
C PRO A 561 -6.24 -41.73 -19.82
N LEU A 562 -6.26 -41.05 -18.68
CA LEU A 562 -5.89 -41.55 -17.36
C LEU A 562 -6.70 -42.80 -16.97
N THR A 563 -6.01 -43.80 -16.43
CA THR A 563 -6.56 -44.73 -15.43
C THR A 563 -5.63 -44.80 -14.23
N SER A 564 -6.22 -44.55 -13.08
CA SER A 564 -5.67 -44.62 -11.73
C SER A 564 -5.47 -46.05 -11.22
N SER A 565 -4.45 -46.25 -10.40
CA SER A 565 -4.46 -47.18 -9.26
C SER A 565 -3.32 -46.76 -8.31
N CYS A 566 -3.65 -46.39 -7.06
CA CYS A 566 -3.51 -47.21 -5.85
C CYS A 566 -2.11 -47.83 -5.71
N SER A 567 -1.39 -47.80 -4.59
CA SER A 567 -1.62 -47.45 -3.19
C SER A 567 -0.34 -47.88 -2.48
N ALA A 568 0.12 -47.20 -1.43
CA ALA A 568 0.69 -47.84 -0.24
C ALA A 568 1.16 -46.77 0.76
N GLN A 569 0.50 -46.76 1.90
CA GLN A 569 0.95 -46.15 3.13
C GLN A 569 2.17 -46.89 3.68
N THR A 570 3.12 -46.15 4.22
CA THR A 570 3.89 -46.57 5.40
C THR A 570 3.99 -45.38 6.34
N GLY A 571 3.42 -45.53 7.54
CA GLY A 571 3.49 -44.55 8.60
C GLY A 571 4.82 -44.61 9.34
N LEU A 572 5.20 -43.49 9.95
CA LEU A 572 6.12 -43.43 11.09
C LEU A 572 5.89 -42.14 11.88
N SER A 573 5.26 -42.36 13.04
CA SER A 573 5.44 -41.76 14.36
C SER A 573 6.12 -40.40 14.53
N SER A 574 5.33 -39.52 15.16
CA SER A 574 5.65 -38.42 16.10
C SER A 574 7.11 -38.04 16.37
N LEU A 575 7.36 -36.72 16.35
CA LEU A 575 8.05 -35.97 17.41
C LEU A 575 7.67 -34.49 17.28
N ALA A 576 6.92 -33.98 18.26
CA ALA A 576 6.63 -32.56 18.42
C ALA A 576 7.73 -31.89 19.26
N PRO A 577 8.15 -30.65 18.98
CA PRO A 577 8.76 -29.79 19.97
C PRO A 577 7.71 -28.82 20.53
N THR A 578 7.36 -29.04 21.78
CA THR A 578 6.74 -28.06 22.68
C THR A 578 7.75 -26.96 22.99
N GLY A 579 7.34 -25.70 22.79
CA GLY A 579 8.16 -24.53 23.08
C GLY A 579 7.31 -23.26 23.14
N PHE A 580 6.35 -23.22 24.06
CA PHE A 580 5.59 -22.01 24.38
C PHE A 580 6.44 -21.12 25.30
N VAL A 581 6.87 -19.95 24.80
CA VAL A 581 7.38 -18.87 25.65
C VAL A 581 6.20 -18.00 26.07
N ARG A 582 5.91 -18.01 27.37
CA ARG A 582 4.85 -17.26 28.02
C ARG A 582 5.38 -15.84 28.30
N TRP A 583 4.82 -14.82 27.65
CA TRP A 583 5.06 -13.43 28.03
C TRP A 583 4.18 -13.09 29.24
N THR A 584 4.81 -12.76 30.37
CA THR A 584 4.15 -12.15 31.52
C THR A 584 4.15 -10.63 31.36
N THR A 585 2.98 -10.01 31.26
CA THR A 585 2.81 -8.57 31.50
C THR A 585 2.69 -8.35 33.01
N GLY A 586 3.46 -7.40 33.54
CA GLY A 586 3.46 -7.02 34.95
C GLY A 586 2.14 -6.36 35.40
N PRO A 587 1.90 -6.24 36.73
CA PRO A 587 0.69 -5.63 37.24
C PRO A 587 0.80 -4.10 37.16
N GLY A 588 -0.21 -3.47 36.54
CA GLY A 588 -0.41 -2.03 36.64
C GLY A 588 -0.47 -1.32 35.30
N GLN A 589 -1.61 -1.41 34.62
CA GLN A 589 -2.26 -0.32 33.89
C GLN A 589 -3.60 -0.81 33.32
N ALA A 590 -4.68 -0.18 33.76
CA ALA A 590 -6.02 -0.45 33.27
C ALA A 590 -6.22 0.15 31.86
N PRO A 591 -6.78 -0.57 30.89
CA PRO A 591 -7.22 0.04 29.64
C PRO A 591 -8.61 0.67 29.79
N SER A 592 -8.72 1.90 29.28
CA SER A 592 -9.96 2.67 29.15
C SER A 592 -11.02 1.92 28.33
N ARG A 593 -12.24 1.83 28.86
CA ARG A 593 -13.43 1.38 28.12
C ARG A 593 -13.88 2.46 27.13
N VAL A 594 -13.61 2.27 25.84
CA VAL A 594 -14.42 2.83 24.74
C VAL A 594 -14.41 1.83 23.58
N LEU A 595 -15.60 1.59 23.00
CA LEU A 595 -15.94 0.71 21.87
C LEU A 595 -16.07 -0.80 22.17
N CYS A 596 -17.19 -1.17 22.80
CA CYS A 596 -17.82 -2.46 22.55
C CYS A 596 -19.34 -2.30 22.63
N SER A 597 -19.94 -1.73 21.58
CA SER A 597 -21.39 -1.71 21.40
C SER A 597 -21.76 -1.36 19.96
N ILE A 598 -21.51 -2.27 19.03
CA ILE A 598 -22.35 -2.55 17.85
C ILE A 598 -21.91 -3.95 17.45
N TRP A 599 -22.75 -4.95 17.68
CA TRP A 599 -22.84 -6.28 17.03
C TRP A 599 -23.82 -7.08 17.90
N ARG A 600 -25.11 -6.75 17.79
CA ARG A 600 -26.19 -7.69 18.15
C ARG A 600 -26.58 -8.41 16.87
N SER A 601 -26.37 -9.72 16.88
CA SER A 601 -26.92 -10.67 15.91
C SER A 601 -28.44 -10.51 15.83
N ARG A 602 -28.97 -10.31 14.63
CA ARG A 602 -30.38 -10.59 14.32
C ARG A 602 -30.41 -11.88 13.51
N HIS A 603 -30.91 -12.94 14.13
CA HIS A 603 -31.47 -14.09 13.42
C HIS A 603 -32.78 -13.67 12.74
N PRO A 604 -33.11 -14.19 11.55
CA PRO A 604 -34.46 -14.10 11.01
C PRO A 604 -35.26 -15.34 11.42
N GLU A 605 -36.31 -15.13 12.22
CA GLU A 605 -37.46 -16.04 12.28
C GLU A 605 -38.66 -15.34 11.65
N GLY A 606 -39.43 -16.09 10.85
CA GLY A 606 -40.79 -15.70 10.50
C GLY A 606 -41.19 -15.83 9.04
N HIS A 607 -41.17 -17.04 8.48
CA HIS A 607 -42.11 -17.40 7.41
C HIS A 607 -42.84 -18.69 7.81
N CYS A 608 -44.13 -18.55 8.15
CA CYS A 608 -45.05 -19.64 8.39
C CYS A 608 -45.40 -20.33 7.06
N CYS A 609 -45.18 -21.65 6.99
CA CYS A 609 -45.89 -22.55 6.08
C CYS A 609 -46.77 -23.48 6.92
N PRO A 610 -47.96 -23.88 6.41
CA PRO A 610 -48.96 -24.60 7.18
C PRO A 610 -48.64 -26.10 7.28
N ALA A 611 -49.17 -26.68 8.35
CA ALA A 611 -49.13 -28.10 8.66
C ALA A 611 -49.76 -28.98 7.57
N MET A 612 -49.10 -30.09 7.24
CA MET A 612 -49.78 -31.34 6.92
C MET A 612 -49.11 -32.50 7.64
N SER A 613 -49.96 -33.21 8.36
CA SER A 613 -49.74 -34.41 9.18
C SER A 613 -49.51 -35.63 8.28
N LEU A 614 -48.69 -36.60 8.74
CA LEU A 614 -49.14 -37.97 9.06
C LEU A 614 -47.97 -38.97 9.21
N CYS A 615 -48.11 -39.76 10.28
CA CYS A 615 -47.45 -41.01 10.67
C CYS A 615 -46.03 -40.94 11.25
#